data_AF-A0A9W5VMH4-F1
#
_entry.id   AF-A0A9W5VMH4-F1
#
_cell.length_a   1.000
_cell.length_b   1.000
_cell.length_c   1.000
_cell.angle_alpha   90.00
_cell.angle_beta   90.00
_cell.angle_gamma   90.00
#
_symmetry.space_group_name_H-M   'P 1'
#
loop_
_entity.id
_entity.type
_entity.pdbx_description
1 polymer ?
#
loop_
_entity_poly.entity_id
_entity_poly.type
_entity_poly.pdbx_seq_one_letter_code
_entity_poly.pdbx_strand_id
1 'polypeptide(L)' 'MAKFTADEKIQIVLRYLNGNESYREMGRSLGISDTIILNWVNQYKQNGLEAF' A
#
# COMPACT_ATOMS: atom_id res chain seq x y z
N MET A 1 -8.56 -9.89 -13.29
CA MET A 1 -7.17 -9.44 -13.08
C MET A 1 -7.07 -8.72 -11.75
N ALA A 2 -6.00 -8.95 -10.98
CA ALA A 2 -5.70 -8.10 -9.84
C ALA A 2 -5.37 -6.68 -10.35
N LYS A 3 -5.98 -5.66 -9.74
CA LYS A 3 -5.80 -4.24 -10.12
C LYS A 3 -4.37 -3.71 -9.81
N PHE A 4 -3.64 -4.42 -8.95
CA PHE A 4 -2.27 -4.10 -8.52
C PHE A 4 -1.44 -5.37 -8.41
N THR A 5 -0.21 -5.31 -8.89
CA THR A 5 0.79 -6.38 -8.71
C THR A 5 1.38 -6.36 -7.30
N ALA A 6 2.10 -7.42 -6.91
CA ALA A 6 2.78 -7.47 -5.62
C ALA A 6 3.81 -6.32 -5.46
N ASP A 7 4.60 -6.08 -6.51
CA ASP A 7 5.57 -4.99 -6.53
C ASP A 7 4.91 -3.61 -6.36
N GLU A 8 3.80 -3.36 -7.05
CA GLU A 8 3.05 -2.10 -6.88
C GLU A 8 2.53 -1.92 -5.45
N LYS A 9 2.00 -2.97 -4.82
CA LYS A 9 1.57 -2.91 -3.41
C LYS A 9 2.74 -2.59 -2.49
N ILE A 10 3.91 -3.20 -2.73
CA ILE A 10 5.13 -2.93 -1.96
C ILE A 10 5.54 -1.46 -2.12
N GLN A 11 5.55 -0.92 -3.35
CA GLN A 11 5.87 0.49 -3.61
C GLN A 11 4.91 1.44 -2.87
N ILE A 12 3.61 1.13 -2.87
CA ILE A 12 2.59 1.93 -2.18
C ILE A 12 2.81 1.91 -0.66
N VAL A 13 3.09 0.74 -0.09
CA VAL A 13 3.40 0.60 1.34
C VAL A 13 4.67 1.36 1.71
N LEU A 14 5.72 1.26 0.89
CA LEU A 14 6.98 1.96 1.14
C LEU A 14 6.82 3.49 1.05
N ARG A 15 6.02 4.00 0.10
CA ARG A 15 5.68 5.44 0.03
C ARG A 15 5.03 5.93 1.31
N TYR A 16 4.09 5.16 1.86
CA TYR A 16 3.48 5.47 3.15
C TYR A 16 4.50 5.44 4.31
N LEU A 17 5.31 4.38 4.40
CA LEU A 17 6.27 4.20 5.49
C LEU A 17 7.39 5.23 5.48
N ASN A 18 7.81 5.69 4.29
CA ASN A 18 8.80 6.75 4.15
C ASN A 18 8.23 8.15 4.48
N GLY A 19 6.92 8.27 4.69
CA GLY A 19 6.27 9.55 4.98
C GLY A 19 6.15 10.48 3.77
N ASN A 20 6.33 9.96 2.55
CA ASN A 20 6.24 10.76 1.34
C ASN A 20 4.80 11.20 1.04
N GLU A 21 3.82 10.35 1.33
CA GLU A 21 2.40 10.61 1.07
C GLU A 21 1.50 10.02 2.17
N SER A 22 0.39 10.71 2.43
CA SER A 22 -0.65 10.20 3.31
C SER A 22 -1.57 9.19 2.59
N TYR A 23 -2.15 8.24 3.33
CA TYR A 23 -3.08 7.24 2.79
C TYR A 23 -4.28 7.86 2.03
N ARG A 24 -4.71 9.08 2.39
CA ARG A 24 -5.79 9.80 1.69
C ARG A 24 -5.38 10.23 0.29
N GLU A 25 -4.16 10.74 0.14
CA GLU A 25 -3.65 11.20 -1.15
C GLU A 25 -3.39 10.02 -2.09
N MET A 26 -2.75 8.97 -1.57
CA MET A 26 -2.56 7.71 -2.30
C MET A 26 -3.89 7.08 -2.69
N GLY A 27 -4.87 7.03 -1.77
CA GLY A 27 -6.20 6.47 -2.07
C GLY A 27 -6.90 7.23 -3.20
N ARG A 28 -6.82 8.56 -3.20
CA ARG A 28 -7.35 9.40 -4.28
C ARG A 28 -6.61 9.19 -5.61
N SER A 29 -5.28 9.13 -5.59
CA SER A 29 -4.46 8.95 -6.80
C SER A 29 -4.64 7.56 -7.43
N LEU A 30 -4.75 6.52 -6.61
CA LEU A 30 -4.85 5.13 -7.03
C LEU A 30 -6.31 4.68 -7.24
N GLY A 31 -7.28 5.50 -6.82
CA GLY A 31 -8.70 5.18 -6.84
C GLY A 31 -9.02 3.96 -5.98
N ILE A 32 -8.44 3.90 -4.78
CA ILE A 32 -8.69 2.86 -3.76
C ILE A 32 -8.96 3.51 -2.40
N SER A 33 -9.70 2.81 -1.55
CA SER A 33 -9.97 3.30 -0.19
C SER A 33 -8.69 3.29 0.65
N ASP A 34 -8.57 4.28 1.54
CA ASP A 34 -7.48 4.36 2.53
C ASP A 34 -7.30 3.07 3.34
N THR A 35 -8.41 2.40 3.62
CA THR A 35 -8.44 1.17 4.42
C THR A 35 -7.69 0.03 3.72
N ILE A 36 -7.68 -0.01 2.37
CA ILE A 36 -6.91 -0.99 1.61
C ILE A 36 -5.41 -0.74 1.77
N ILE A 37 -4.99 0.52 1.73
CA ILE A 37 -3.59 0.91 1.92
C ILE A 37 -3.14 0.56 3.33
N LEU A 38 -3.94 0.89 4.35
CA LEU A 38 -3.65 0.53 5.73
C LEU A 38 -3.54 -0.98 5.93
N ASN A 39 -4.41 -1.76 5.27
CA ASN A 39 -4.34 -3.22 5.31
C ASN A 39 -3.05 -3.76 4.65
N TRP A 40 -2.61 -3.21 3.53
CA TRP A 40 -1.33 -3.55 2.92
C TRP A 40 -0.14 -3.21 3.82
N VAL A 41 -0.16 -2.03 4.43
CA VAL A 41 0.87 -1.62 5.40
C VAL A 41 0.92 -2.60 6.57
N ASN A 42 -0.23 -3.02 7.09
CA ASN A 42 -0.29 -3.96 8.21
C ASN A 42 0.23 -5.36 7.81
N GLN A 43 -0.10 -5.84 6.61
CA GLN A 43 0.44 -7.12 6.11
C GLN A 43 1.95 -7.05 5.93
N TYR A 44 2.47 -5.97 5.34
CA TYR A 44 3.90 -5.76 5.17
C TYR A 44 4.64 -5.64 6.51
N LYS A 45 4.05 -4.99 7.52
CA LYS A 45 4.66 -4.91 8.86
C LYS A 45 4.77 -6.27 9.54
N GLN A 46 3.87 -7.20 9.25
CA GLN A 46 3.86 -8.53 9.85
C GLN A 46 4.75 -9.52 9.11
N ASN A 47 4.68 -9.53 7.77
CA ASN A 47 5.30 -10.56 6.93
C ASN A 47 6.38 -10.00 5.98
N GLY A 48 6.67 -8.70 6.00
CA GLY A 48 7.62 -8.07 5.10
C GLY A 48 7.22 -8.23 3.63
N LEU A 49 8.18 -8.64 2.79
CA LEU A 49 7.98 -8.87 1.36
C LEU A 49 7.10 -10.11 1.06
N GLU A 50 7.02 -11.07 1.99
CA GLU A 50 6.19 -12.27 1.84
C GLU A 50 4.69 -11.98 2.00
N ALA A 51 4.33 -10.73 2.31
CA ALA A 51 2.96 -10.26 2.45
C ALA A 51 2.18 -10.19 1.13
N PHE A 52 2.84 -10.20 -0.03
CA PHE A 52 2.25 -9.83 -1.32
C PHE A 52 2.52 -10.82 -2.46
#